data_AF-A0A2M7SQX7-F1
#
_entry.id   AF-A0A2M7SQX7-F1
#
_cell.length_a   1.000
_cell.length_b   1.000
_cell.length_c   1.000
_cell.angle_alpha   90.00
_cell.angle_beta   90.00
_cell.angle_gamma   90.00
#
_symmetry.space_group_name_H-M   'P 1'
#
loop_
_entity.id
_entity.type
_entity.pdbx_description
1 polymer ?
#
loop_
_entity_poly.entity_id
_entity_poly.type
_entity_poly.pdbx_seq_one_letter_code
_entity_poly.pdbx_strand_id
1 'polypeptide(L)'
;MRLKDSPYAGRIAEVNRRAVEIARQATQSQPGTLVAGSMGPVGGLLKPYGPLTVDEVREAYAEQAQALTGAGVDLLVIETQFSLEEAKAALEAARQ
;
A
#
# COMPACT_ATOMS: atom_id res chain seq x y z
N MET A 1 2.61 8.65 -1.43
CA MET A 1 3.72 9.10 -2.30
C MET A 1 3.50 8.77 -3.78
N ARG A 2 3.33 7.51 -4.19
CA ARG A 2 3.25 7.11 -5.61
C ARG A 2 2.19 7.85 -6.45
N LEU A 3 1.04 8.20 -5.84
CA LEU A 3 -0.06 8.90 -6.52
C LEU A 3 0.17 10.42 -6.64
N LYS A 4 1.22 10.98 -6.05
CA LYS A 4 1.45 12.43 -5.97
C LYS A 4 1.44 13.10 -7.36
N ASP A 5 2.06 12.46 -8.34
CA ASP A 5 2.17 12.99 -9.71
C ASP A 5 1.09 12.41 -10.66
N SER A 6 0.00 11.91 -10.09
CA SER A 6 -1.15 11.36 -10.82
C SER A 6 -2.41 12.21 -10.59
N PRO A 7 -3.47 12.02 -11.40
CA PRO A 7 -4.79 12.62 -11.14
C PRO A 7 -5.44 12.19 -9.81
N TYR A 8 -4.84 11.23 -9.09
CA TYR A 8 -5.33 10.70 -7.82
C TYR A 8 -4.52 11.18 -6.61
N ALA A 9 -3.74 12.27 -6.76
CA ALA A 9 -3.04 12.89 -5.65
C ALA A 9 -4.00 13.18 -4.48
N GLY A 10 -3.61 12.80 -3.26
CA GLY A 10 -4.44 12.97 -2.05
C GLY A 10 -5.62 12.01 -1.92
N ARG A 11 -5.77 11.02 -2.83
CA ARG A 11 -6.91 10.09 -2.86
C ARG A 11 -6.51 8.65 -2.50
N ILE A 12 -5.51 8.47 -1.64
CA ILE A 12 -4.99 7.16 -1.25
C ILE A 12 -6.10 6.26 -0.69
N ALA A 13 -6.85 6.76 0.29
CA ALA A 13 -7.93 6.00 0.92
C ALA A 13 -9.04 5.61 -0.07
N GLU A 14 -9.40 6.52 -0.97
CA GLU A 14 -10.46 6.28 -1.95
C GLU A 14 -10.04 5.25 -3.00
N VAL A 15 -8.84 5.39 -3.57
CA VAL A 15 -8.32 4.48 -4.60
C VAL A 15 -8.19 3.07 -4.05
N ASN A 16 -7.59 2.90 -2.87
CA ASN A 16 -7.41 1.58 -2.27
C ASN A 16 -8.75 0.95 -1.91
N ARG A 17 -9.69 1.69 -1.31
CA ARG A 17 -11.02 1.16 -1.01
C ARG A 17 -11.75 0.70 -2.27
N ARG A 18 -11.71 1.51 -3.33
CA ARG A 18 -12.38 1.15 -4.59
C ARG A 18 -11.74 -0.07 -5.24
N ALA A 19 -10.42 -0.21 -5.17
CA ALA A 19 -9.72 -1.39 -5.64
C ALA A 19 -10.16 -2.66 -4.88
N VAL A 20 -10.28 -2.59 -3.56
CA VAL A 20 -10.75 -3.70 -2.73
C VAL A 20 -12.22 -4.05 -3.01
N GLU A 21 -13.09 -3.06 -3.16
CA GLU A 21 -14.50 -3.28 -3.55
C GLU A 21 -14.60 -4.04 -4.87
N ILE A 22 -13.83 -3.64 -5.89
CA ILE A 22 -13.81 -4.30 -7.21
C ILE A 22 -13.29 -5.74 -7.07
N ALA A 23 -12.20 -5.95 -6.32
CA ALA A 23 -11.65 -7.28 -6.09
C ALA A 23 -12.66 -8.19 -5.38
N ARG A 24 -13.35 -7.68 -4.35
CA ARG A 24 -14.39 -8.42 -3.62
C ARG A 24 -15.58 -8.76 -4.50
N GLN A 25 -16.01 -7.84 -5.37
CA GLN A 25 -17.08 -8.12 -6.34
C GLN A 25 -16.69 -9.26 -7.28
N ALA A 26 -15.44 -9.27 -7.76
CA ALA A 26 -14.95 -10.33 -8.64
C ALA A 26 -14.88 -11.71 -7.97
N THR A 27 -14.77 -11.77 -6.64
CA THR A 27 -14.68 -13.03 -5.89
C THR A 27 -16.01 -13.53 -5.32
N GLN A 28 -17.12 -12.80 -5.50
CA GLN A 28 -18.43 -13.17 -4.92
C GLN A 28 -18.90 -14.58 -5.29
N SER A 29 -18.60 -15.05 -6.51
CA SER A 29 -19.00 -16.37 -6.98
C SER A 29 -18.01 -17.49 -6.61
N GLN A 30 -16.93 -17.18 -5.89
CA GLN A 30 -15.87 -18.12 -5.54
C GLN A 30 -15.60 -18.06 -4.01
N PRO A 31 -16.40 -18.79 -3.22
CA PRO A 31 -16.20 -18.86 -1.78
C PRO A 31 -14.78 -19.33 -1.43
N GLY A 32 -14.16 -18.67 -0.45
CA GLY A 32 -12.80 -19.00 0.00
C GLY A 32 -11.68 -18.31 -0.78
N THR A 33 -11.98 -17.54 -1.84
CA THR A 33 -10.94 -16.74 -2.51
C THR A 33 -10.54 -15.55 -1.65
N LEU A 34 -9.25 -15.51 -1.29
CA LEU A 34 -8.66 -14.42 -0.52
C LEU A 34 -8.37 -13.20 -1.41
N VAL A 35 -8.57 -12.00 -0.86
CA VAL A 35 -8.23 -10.72 -1.47
C VAL A 35 -7.03 -10.13 -0.74
N ALA A 36 -5.92 -9.97 -1.45
CA ALA A 36 -4.71 -9.36 -0.94
C ALA A 36 -4.65 -7.86 -1.26
N GLY A 37 -4.33 -7.03 -0.26
CA GLY A 37 -3.96 -5.64 -0.45
C GLY A 37 -2.49 -5.53 -0.85
N SER A 38 -2.24 -5.27 -2.14
CA SER A 38 -0.88 -5.08 -2.67
C SER A 38 -0.32 -3.70 -2.28
N MET A 39 0.91 -3.71 -1.79
CA MET A 39 1.70 -2.51 -1.46
C MET A 39 3.08 -2.60 -2.12
N GLY A 40 3.23 -1.89 -3.24
CA GLY A 40 4.48 -1.75 -3.97
C GLY A 40 5.43 -0.68 -3.40
N PRO A 41 6.59 -0.44 -4.04
CA PRO A 41 7.52 0.60 -3.63
C PRO A 41 6.91 2.00 -3.77
N VAL A 42 7.31 2.95 -2.91
CA VAL A 42 6.79 4.33 -2.92
C VAL A 42 7.14 5.11 -4.19
N GLY A 43 8.12 4.62 -4.95
CA GLY A 43 8.53 5.16 -6.25
C GLY A 43 9.61 6.24 -6.17
N GLY A 44 10.30 6.36 -5.03
CA GLY A 44 11.42 7.27 -4.84
C GLY A 44 12.52 6.64 -3.98
N LEU A 45 13.72 7.20 -4.03
CA LEU A 45 14.87 6.70 -3.29
C LEU A 45 14.96 7.33 -1.90
N LEU A 46 15.33 6.52 -0.90
CA LEU A 46 15.69 6.96 0.44
C LEU A 46 17.04 7.69 0.45
N LYS A 47 17.25 8.57 1.44
CA LYS A 47 18.57 9.15 1.72
C LYS A 47 19.61 8.05 1.99
N PRO A 48 20.87 8.23 1.55
CA PRO A 48 21.43 9.41 0.87
C PRO A 48 21.21 9.42 -0.66
N TYR A 49 20.58 8.40 -1.23
CA TYR A 49 20.44 8.24 -2.69
C TYR A 49 19.27 9.00 -3.31
N GLY A 50 18.35 9.47 -2.47
CA GLY A 50 17.25 10.34 -2.86
C GLY A 50 16.78 11.23 -1.72
N PRO A 51 15.66 11.95 -1.92
CA PRO A 51 15.21 12.96 -0.97
C PRO A 51 14.43 12.36 0.21
N LEU A 52 13.91 11.13 0.08
CA LEU A 52 12.95 10.57 1.03
C LEU A 52 13.62 10.12 2.33
N THR A 53 12.95 10.36 3.44
CA THR A 53 13.30 9.80 4.74
C THR A 53 12.52 8.53 5.02
N VAL A 54 13.07 7.68 5.92
CA VAL A 54 12.40 6.43 6.33
C VAL A 54 11.05 6.72 6.98
N ASP A 55 10.93 7.79 7.77
CA ASP A 55 9.69 8.13 8.46
C ASP A 55 8.59 8.57 7.46
N GLU A 56 8.91 9.40 6.47
CA GLU A 56 7.95 9.77 5.42
C GLU A 56 7.48 8.53 4.62
N VAL A 57 8.37 7.58 4.36
CA VAL A 57 8.04 6.31 3.70
C VAL A 57 7.16 5.44 4.59
N ARG A 58 7.48 5.33 5.88
CA ARG A 58 6.68 4.58 6.86
C ARG A 58 5.27 5.15 6.97
N GLU A 59 5.13 6.47 7.07
CA GLU A 59 3.83 7.16 7.11
C GLU A 59 3.00 6.90 5.85
N ALA A 60 3.64 6.96 4.67
CA ALA A 60 2.97 6.67 3.40
C ALA A 60 2.45 5.21 3.34
N TYR A 61 3.22 4.25 3.86
CA TYR A 61 2.78 2.86 3.96
C TYR A 61 1.67 2.69 5.00
N ALA A 62 1.72 3.39 6.13
CA ALA A 62 0.71 3.29 7.17
C ALA A 62 -0.65 3.79 6.65
N GLU A 63 -0.68 4.90 5.92
CA GLU A 63 -1.90 5.42 5.28
C GLU A 63 -2.51 4.39 4.31
N GLN A 64 -1.67 3.79 3.45
CA GLN A 64 -2.14 2.79 2.49
C GLN A 64 -2.62 1.50 3.19
N ALA A 65 -1.86 1.02 4.18
CA ALA A 65 -2.20 -0.18 4.93
C ALA A 65 -3.55 -0.01 5.64
N GLN A 66 -3.76 1.13 6.33
CA GLN A 66 -5.04 1.45 6.98
C GLN A 66 -6.20 1.53 5.97
N ALA A 67 -5.97 2.08 4.78
CA ALA A 67 -6.99 2.13 3.75
C ALA A 67 -7.38 0.73 3.24
N LEU A 68 -6.40 -0.15 3.03
CA LEU A 68 -6.62 -1.52 2.57
C LEU A 68 -7.28 -2.39 3.64
N THR A 69 -6.79 -2.34 4.88
CA THR A 69 -7.35 -3.11 6.01
C THR A 69 -8.75 -2.62 6.36
N GLY A 70 -8.97 -1.30 6.41
CA GLY A 70 -10.29 -0.71 6.63
C GLY A 70 -11.30 -1.02 5.52
N ALA A 71 -10.83 -1.30 4.29
CA ALA A 71 -11.66 -1.78 3.20
C ALA A 71 -11.91 -3.31 3.23
N GLY A 72 -11.24 -4.04 4.14
CA GLY A 72 -11.49 -5.45 4.38
C GLY A 72 -10.75 -6.38 3.43
N VAL A 73 -9.45 -6.19 3.20
CA VAL A 73 -8.58 -7.24 2.61
C VAL A 73 -8.33 -8.37 3.61
N ASP A 74 -8.04 -9.58 3.11
CA ASP A 74 -7.72 -10.74 3.97
C ASP A 74 -6.26 -10.76 4.41
N LEU A 75 -5.38 -10.15 3.62
CA LEU A 75 -3.95 -10.05 3.88
C LEU A 75 -3.36 -8.81 3.18
N LEU A 76 -2.23 -8.34 3.69
CA LEU A 76 -1.38 -7.36 3.02
C LEU A 76 -0.20 -8.06 2.37
N VAL A 77 0.16 -7.64 1.16
CA VAL A 77 1.31 -8.15 0.41
C VAL A 77 2.24 -6.98 0.10
N ILE A 78 3.39 -6.96 0.76
CA ILE A 78 4.48 -6.03 0.46
C ILE A 78 5.27 -6.63 -0.70
N GLU A 79 5.21 -6.00 -1.87
CA GLU A 79 5.76 -6.55 -3.11
C GLU A 79 6.73 -5.62 -3.83
N THR A 80 7.56 -6.21 -4.69
CA THR A 80 8.46 -5.52 -5.63
C THR A 80 9.35 -4.45 -4.97
N GLN A 81 9.79 -4.72 -3.73
CA GLN A 81 10.67 -3.82 -3.01
C GLN A 81 12.09 -3.90 -3.56
N PHE A 82 12.70 -2.74 -3.79
CA PHE A 82 14.08 -2.63 -4.29
C PHE A 82 15.08 -2.29 -3.18
N SER A 83 14.61 -1.91 -1.98
CA SER A 83 15.41 -1.64 -0.80
C SER A 83 14.91 -2.45 0.39
N LEU A 84 15.84 -3.03 1.15
CA LEU A 84 15.52 -3.70 2.42
C LEU A 84 15.02 -2.71 3.48
N GLU A 85 15.52 -1.47 3.47
CA GLU A 85 15.12 -0.43 4.42
C GLU A 85 13.68 0.00 4.16
N GLU A 86 13.31 0.18 2.89
CA GLU A 86 11.94 0.45 2.47
C GLU A 86 11.00 -0.71 2.81
N ALA A 87 11.42 -1.96 2.54
CA ALA A 87 10.64 -3.15 2.88
C ALA A 87 10.40 -3.28 4.40
N LYS A 88 11.39 -2.94 5.23
CA LYS A 88 11.23 -2.91 6.69
C LYS A 88 10.27 -1.81 7.13
N ALA A 89 10.36 -0.61 6.56
CA ALA A 89 9.43 0.48 6.85
C ALA A 89 7.99 0.09 6.48
N ALA A 90 7.78 -0.56 5.32
CA ALA A 90 6.49 -1.09 4.92
C ALA A 90 5.96 -2.15 5.90
N LEU A 91 6.81 -3.07 6.36
CA LEU A 91 6.44 -4.11 7.32
C LEU A 91 6.06 -3.52 8.69
N GLU A 92 6.83 -2.56 9.19
CA GLU A 92 6.54 -1.87 10.45
C GLU A 92 5.22 -1.12 10.36
N ALA A 93 5.00 -0.39 9.27
CA ALA A 93 3.76 0.34 9.03
C ALA A 93 2.53 -0.58 8.92
N ALA A 94 2.67 -1.74 8.26
CA ALA A 94 1.59 -2.72 8.10
C ALA A 94 1.17 -3.41 9.42
N ARG A 95 2.00 -3.32 10.47
CA ARG A 95 1.75 -3.94 11.78
C ARG A 95 1.11 -3.00 12.80
N GLN A 96 1.00 -1.71 12.48
CA GLN A 96 0.35 -0.70 13.33
C GLN A 96 -1.16 -0.77 13.20
#